data_AF-A0A925ZCJ2-F1
#
_entry.id   AF-A0A925ZCJ2-F1
#
_cell.length_a   1.000
_cell.length_b   1.000
_cell.length_c   1.000
_cell.angle_alpha   90.00
_cell.angle_beta   90.00
_cell.angle_gamma   90.00
#
_symmetry.space_group_name_H-M   'P 1'
#
loop_
_entity.id
_entity.type
_entity.pdbx_description
1 polymer ?
#
loop_
_entity_poly.entity_id
_entity_poly.type
_entity_poly.pdbx_seq_one_letter_code
_entity_poly.pdbx_strand_id
1 'polypeptide(L)'
;MALKKTPPRIKRLQLAKIWISTYTGENIVKGYKKHFALTPLGAIKDLQLLGYEFTEEYVEQVKMSEINKPKKKKLEDDIVKDNNEFEGFYDRNVSTKIKRSKNHELIDGRLLQTNKRISQLKESQKNLIAGWFHEECLAFFNQRLKFPTSEDEKEVILAAVYEKIQGRNIWIPFIEVRKYFLKKQLRLKNRISKSCNSEITENI
;
A
#
# COMPACT_ATOMS: atom_id res chain seq x y z
N MET A 1 -11.44 33.71 4.60
CA MET A 1 -10.79 32.56 5.28
C MET A 1 -11.01 31.31 4.42
N ALA A 2 -9.99 30.54 4.07
CA ALA A 2 -10.16 29.35 3.23
C ALA A 2 -10.76 28.18 4.02
N LEU A 3 -11.67 27.40 3.41
CA LEU A 3 -12.30 26.26 4.07
C LEU A 3 -11.33 25.09 4.22
N LYS A 4 -11.32 24.47 5.41
CA LYS A 4 -10.49 23.29 5.71
C LYS A 4 -10.97 22.02 5.01
N LYS A 5 -12.25 21.93 4.65
CA LYS A 5 -12.87 20.79 3.96
C LYS A 5 -13.86 21.30 2.91
N THR A 6 -13.91 20.63 1.76
CA THR A 6 -14.83 20.95 0.68
C THR A 6 -16.27 20.59 1.07
N PRO A 7 -17.22 21.54 1.14
CA PRO A 7 -18.63 21.26 1.44
C PRO A 7 -19.33 20.57 0.25
N PRO A 8 -20.46 19.86 0.47
CA PRO A 8 -21.27 19.28 -0.60
C PRO A 8 -21.68 20.32 -1.65
N ARG A 9 -21.82 19.90 -2.92
CA ARG A 9 -21.96 20.81 -4.09
C ARG A 9 -23.11 21.81 -3.94
N ILE A 10 -24.29 21.37 -3.52
CA ILE A 10 -25.47 22.23 -3.33
C ILE A 10 -25.19 23.35 -2.32
N LYS A 11 -24.70 22.99 -1.14
CA LYS A 11 -24.32 23.94 -0.08
C LYS A 11 -23.18 24.86 -0.52
N ARG A 12 -22.24 24.34 -1.30
CA ARG A 12 -21.12 25.11 -1.86
C ARG A 12 -21.60 26.18 -2.85
N LEU A 13 -22.55 25.86 -3.73
CA LEU A 13 -23.12 26.82 -4.69
C LEU A 13 -23.89 27.95 -4.00
N GLN A 14 -24.56 27.67 -2.88
CA GLN A 14 -25.22 28.70 -2.07
C GLN A 14 -24.20 29.66 -1.44
N LEU A 15 -23.16 29.11 -0.80
CA LEU A 15 -22.06 29.89 -0.22
C LEU A 15 -21.26 30.66 -1.28
N ALA A 16 -21.14 30.08 -2.46
CA ALA A 16 -20.44 30.67 -3.59
C ALA A 16 -21.06 32.00 -4.02
N LYS A 17 -22.40 32.09 -4.11
CA LYS A 17 -23.08 33.33 -4.50
C LYS A 17 -22.70 34.50 -3.58
N ILE A 18 -22.70 34.24 -2.27
CA ILE A 18 -22.33 35.23 -1.23
C ILE A 18 -20.84 35.56 -1.30
N TRP A 19 -20.00 34.54 -1.49
CA TRP A 19 -18.55 34.74 -1.54
C TRP A 19 -18.12 35.54 -2.78
N ILE A 20 -18.72 35.24 -3.93
CA ILE A 20 -18.44 35.89 -5.21
C ILE A 20 -18.77 37.39 -5.13
N SER A 21 -19.87 37.79 -4.50
CA SER A 21 -20.19 39.22 -4.33
C SER A 21 -19.18 39.98 -3.45
N THR A 22 -18.41 39.26 -2.63
CA THR A 22 -17.35 39.83 -1.78
C THR A 22 -15.95 39.66 -2.37
N TYR A 23 -15.82 39.01 -3.52
CA TYR A 23 -14.53 38.67 -4.12
C TYR A 23 -14.02 39.80 -5.02
N THR A 24 -12.85 40.36 -4.71
CA THR A 24 -12.23 41.48 -5.43
C THR A 24 -11.01 41.09 -6.26
N GLY A 25 -10.73 39.79 -6.38
CA GLY A 25 -9.55 39.29 -7.10
C GLY A 25 -9.80 39.13 -8.61
N GLU A 26 -8.72 39.21 -9.39
CA GLU A 26 -8.77 39.13 -10.86
C GLU A 26 -9.09 37.72 -11.37
N ASN A 27 -8.52 36.67 -10.74
CA ASN A 27 -8.71 35.29 -11.20
C ASN A 27 -9.69 34.52 -10.32
N ILE A 28 -10.97 34.57 -10.70
CA ILE A 28 -12.06 33.94 -9.96
C ILE A 28 -11.89 32.42 -9.80
N VAL A 29 -11.37 31.71 -10.80
CA VAL A 29 -11.14 30.25 -10.75
C VAL A 29 -10.11 29.90 -9.69
N LYS A 30 -8.99 30.65 -9.66
CA LYS A 30 -7.90 30.47 -8.67
C LYS A 30 -8.39 30.82 -7.27
N GLY A 31 -9.13 31.92 -7.12
CA GLY A 31 -9.73 32.34 -5.86
C GLY A 31 -10.72 31.31 -5.33
N TYR A 32 -11.66 30.88 -6.16
CA TYR A 32 -12.72 29.93 -5.83
C TYR A 32 -12.13 28.58 -5.43
N LYS A 33 -11.18 28.06 -6.21
CA LYS A 33 -10.42 26.85 -5.92
C LYS A 33 -9.80 26.92 -4.51
N LYS A 34 -9.14 28.03 -4.19
CA LYS A 34 -8.47 28.23 -2.90
C LYS A 34 -9.47 28.35 -1.76
N HIS A 35 -10.59 29.04 -1.98
CA HIS A 35 -11.61 29.26 -0.97
C HIS A 35 -12.36 27.98 -0.59
N PHE A 36 -12.68 27.14 -1.58
CA PHE A 36 -13.47 25.90 -1.39
C PHE A 36 -12.64 24.61 -1.42
N ALA A 37 -11.32 24.71 -1.49
CA ALA A 37 -10.38 23.57 -1.56
C ALA A 37 -10.71 22.58 -2.70
N LEU A 38 -10.91 23.09 -3.91
CA LEU A 38 -11.27 22.28 -5.09
C LEU A 38 -10.07 21.97 -6.00
N THR A 39 -10.31 21.15 -7.03
CA THR A 39 -9.45 21.09 -8.21
C THR A 39 -9.79 22.26 -9.16
N PRO A 40 -8.87 22.70 -10.04
CA PRO A 40 -9.16 23.73 -11.04
C PRO A 40 -10.40 23.41 -11.88
N LEU A 41 -10.51 22.16 -12.35
CA LEU A 41 -11.68 21.69 -13.10
C LEU A 41 -12.98 21.70 -12.28
N GLY A 42 -12.89 21.38 -10.98
CA GLY A 42 -14.04 21.43 -10.08
C GLY A 42 -14.55 22.86 -9.87
N ALA A 43 -13.63 23.82 -9.75
CA ALA A 43 -13.97 25.24 -9.64
C ALA A 43 -14.65 25.77 -10.91
N ILE A 44 -14.11 25.45 -12.09
CA ILE A 44 -14.70 25.84 -13.39
C ILE A 44 -16.13 25.32 -13.52
N LYS A 45 -16.36 24.02 -13.24
CA LYS A 45 -17.71 23.43 -13.34
C LYS A 45 -18.72 24.07 -12.40
N ASP A 46 -18.31 24.50 -11.22
CA ASP A 46 -19.20 25.18 -10.28
C ASP A 46 -19.48 26.63 -10.70
N LEU A 47 -18.49 27.32 -11.26
CA LEU A 47 -18.65 28.67 -11.81
C LEU A 47 -19.54 28.67 -13.07
N GLN A 48 -19.42 27.65 -13.93
CA GLN A 48 -20.34 27.45 -15.06
C GLN A 48 -21.80 27.28 -14.61
N LEU A 49 -22.05 26.52 -13.54
CA LEU A 49 -23.39 26.40 -12.96
C LEU A 49 -23.93 27.71 -12.35
N LEU A 50 -23.05 28.66 -12.05
CA LEU A 50 -23.40 29.98 -11.55
C LEU A 50 -23.49 31.03 -12.67
N GLY A 51 -23.36 30.61 -13.94
CA GLY A 51 -23.50 31.46 -15.12
C GLY A 51 -22.21 32.12 -15.61
N TYR A 52 -21.03 31.67 -15.15
CA TYR A 52 -19.76 32.16 -15.66
C TYR A 52 -19.33 31.38 -16.90
N GLU A 53 -19.07 32.10 -17.98
CA GLU A 53 -18.57 31.52 -19.21
C GLU A 53 -17.03 31.49 -19.21
N PHE A 54 -16.48 30.38 -19.70
CA PHE A 54 -15.05 30.19 -19.88
C PHE A 54 -14.83 29.71 -21.31
N THR A 55 -13.79 30.20 -21.97
CA THR A 55 -13.44 29.74 -23.32
C THR A 55 -13.09 28.26 -23.28
N GLU A 56 -13.52 27.51 -24.31
CA GLU A 56 -13.27 26.08 -24.40
C GLU A 56 -11.78 25.77 -24.37
N GLU A 57 -10.97 26.59 -25.05
CA GLU A 57 -9.50 26.54 -25.02
C GLU A 57 -8.94 26.63 -23.58
N TYR A 58 -9.45 27.55 -22.77
CA TYR A 58 -9.02 27.70 -21.38
C TYR A 58 -9.36 26.47 -20.55
N VAL A 59 -10.56 25.91 -20.74
CA VAL A 59 -10.99 24.69 -20.05
C VAL A 59 -10.10 23.51 -20.46
N GLU A 60 -9.73 23.40 -21.72
CA GLU A 60 -8.85 22.36 -22.24
C GLU A 60 -7.42 22.48 -21.72
N GLN A 61 -6.84 23.68 -21.69
CA GLN A 61 -5.53 23.92 -21.08
C GLN A 61 -5.51 23.51 -19.61
N VAL A 62 -6.60 23.78 -18.87
CA VAL A 62 -6.73 23.36 -17.47
C VAL A 62 -6.90 21.84 -17.34
N LYS A 63 -7.60 21.18 -18.27
CA LYS A 63 -7.68 19.71 -18.31
C LYS A 63 -6.31 19.09 -18.55
N MET A 64 -5.58 19.57 -19.57
CA MET A 64 -4.26 19.06 -19.95
C MET A 64 -3.24 19.24 -18.82
N SER A 65 -3.23 20.39 -18.15
CA SER A 65 -2.33 20.64 -17.01
C SER A 65 -2.62 19.77 -15.78
N GLU A 66 -3.87 19.36 -15.55
CA GLU A 66 -4.22 18.42 -14.46
C GLU A 66 -3.86 16.96 -14.82
N ILE A 67 -3.94 16.58 -16.10
CA ILE A 67 -3.52 15.25 -16.60
C ILE A 67 -1.99 15.10 -16.51
N ASN A 68 -1.26 16.13 -16.94
CA ASN A 68 0.20 16.15 -16.97
C ASN A 68 0.83 16.42 -15.60
N LYS A 69 0.02 16.61 -14.56
CA LYS A 69 0.51 16.82 -13.20
C LYS A 69 1.16 15.52 -12.70
N PRO A 70 2.47 15.51 -12.37
CA PRO A 70 3.10 14.32 -11.83
C PRO A 70 2.38 13.94 -10.53
N LYS A 71 1.79 12.74 -10.51
CA LYS A 71 1.18 12.17 -9.30
C LYS A 71 2.30 11.95 -8.29
N LYS A 72 2.43 12.84 -7.30
CA LYS A 72 3.38 12.66 -6.19
C LYS A 72 3.07 11.34 -5.46
N LYS A 73 3.91 10.33 -5.72
CA LYS A 73 4.13 9.06 -4.99
C LYS A 73 2.90 8.17 -4.71
N LYS A 74 2.48 7.43 -5.75
CA LYS A 74 2.22 5.98 -5.66
C LYS A 74 3.37 5.13 -6.22
N LEU A 75 4.38 5.79 -6.79
CA LEU A 75 5.52 5.15 -7.46
C LEU A 75 6.36 4.25 -6.53
N GLU A 76 6.33 4.48 -5.21
CA GLU A 76 6.98 3.59 -4.23
C GLU A 76 6.24 2.25 -4.08
N ASP A 77 4.93 2.18 -4.38
CA ASP A 77 4.15 0.94 -4.34
C ASP A 77 4.31 0.11 -5.64
N ASP A 78 4.65 0.75 -6.77
CA ASP A 78 4.77 0.09 -8.08
C ASP A 78 6.18 -0.51 -8.31
N ILE A 79 7.25 0.04 -7.72
CA ILE A 79 8.60 -0.60 -7.76
C ILE A 79 8.59 -1.99 -7.11
N VAL A 80 7.68 -2.24 -6.17
CA VAL A 80 7.54 -3.55 -5.51
C VAL A 80 6.84 -4.59 -6.42
N LYS A 81 6.19 -4.16 -7.52
CA LYS A 81 5.59 -5.06 -8.52
C LYS A 81 6.58 -5.52 -9.60
N ASP A 82 7.65 -4.77 -9.86
CA ASP A 82 8.62 -5.05 -10.95
C ASP A 82 9.44 -6.34 -10.75
N ASN A 83 9.57 -6.86 -9.53
CA ASN A 83 10.26 -8.15 -9.34
C ASN A 83 9.42 -9.37 -9.77
N ASN A 84 8.21 -9.15 -10.31
CA ASN A 84 7.34 -10.18 -10.87
C ASN A 84 7.26 -10.13 -12.40
N GLU A 85 8.19 -9.44 -13.07
CA GLU A 85 8.29 -9.37 -14.53
C GLU A 85 9.48 -10.22 -15.03
N PHE A 86 9.44 -11.53 -14.80
CA PHE A 86 10.12 -12.47 -15.69
C PHE A 86 9.04 -13.08 -16.58
N GLU A 87 9.12 -12.74 -17.88
CA GLU A 87 8.23 -13.07 -19.00
C GLU A 87 6.96 -12.22 -19.19
N GLY A 88 6.99 -11.36 -20.21
CA GLY A 88 5.77 -10.88 -20.86
C GLY A 88 5.90 -9.55 -21.60
N PHE A 89 6.60 -9.56 -22.73
CA PHE A 89 6.60 -8.51 -23.76
C PHE A 89 5.15 -8.17 -24.20
N TYR A 90 4.56 -7.06 -23.71
CA TYR A 90 3.31 -6.54 -24.28
C TYR A 90 3.26 -5.01 -24.37
N ASP A 91 2.75 -4.60 -25.53
CA ASP A 91 2.61 -3.28 -26.12
C ASP A 91 1.79 -2.28 -25.26
N ARG A 92 2.18 -1.00 -25.31
CA ARG A 92 1.87 0.04 -24.31
C ARG A 92 0.53 0.77 -24.53
N ASN A 93 -0.31 0.31 -25.46
CA ASN A 93 -1.53 1.01 -25.89
C ASN A 93 -2.82 0.17 -25.83
N VAL A 94 -3.06 -0.56 -24.73
CA VAL A 94 -4.40 -1.07 -24.42
C VAL A 94 -4.81 -0.65 -23.01
N SER A 95 -5.69 0.36 -22.92
CA SER A 95 -6.39 0.66 -21.68
C SER A 95 -7.45 -0.44 -21.44
N THR A 96 -7.01 -1.62 -21.01
CA THR A 96 -7.92 -2.65 -20.51
C THR A 96 -8.38 -2.22 -19.13
N LYS A 97 -9.68 -1.96 -18.98
CA LYS A 97 -10.33 -1.95 -17.67
C LYS A 97 -10.23 -3.38 -17.11
N ILE A 98 -9.14 -3.70 -16.44
CA ILE A 98 -8.94 -4.99 -15.77
C ILE A 98 -10.08 -5.14 -14.75
N LYS A 99 -11.03 -6.02 -15.06
CA LYS A 99 -12.12 -6.40 -14.17
C LYS A 99 -11.47 -6.91 -12.88
N ARG A 100 -11.78 -6.29 -11.74
CA ARG A 100 -11.27 -6.75 -10.44
C ARG A 100 -11.73 -8.19 -10.25
N SER A 101 -10.80 -9.14 -10.33
CA SER A 101 -11.10 -10.55 -10.09
C SER A 101 -11.50 -10.71 -8.62
N LYS A 102 -12.38 -11.69 -8.36
CA LYS A 102 -12.73 -12.07 -7.00
C LYS A 102 -11.52 -12.84 -6.44
N ASN A 103 -10.92 -12.34 -5.36
CA ASN A 103 -9.75 -12.98 -4.72
C ASN A 103 -10.16 -14.12 -3.78
N HIS A 104 -11.15 -14.94 -4.15
CA HIS A 104 -11.65 -16.04 -3.32
C HIS A 104 -11.75 -17.30 -4.16
N GLU A 105 -11.22 -18.40 -3.64
CA GLU A 105 -11.22 -19.72 -4.27
C GLU A 105 -11.82 -20.75 -3.29
N LEU A 106 -12.54 -21.73 -3.82
CA LEU A 106 -13.02 -22.88 -3.05
C LEU A 106 -11.93 -23.95 -3.09
N ILE A 107 -11.28 -24.20 -1.95
CA ILE A 107 -10.24 -25.21 -1.80
C ILE A 107 -10.68 -26.13 -0.66
N ASP A 108 -10.76 -27.43 -0.91
CA ASP A 108 -11.19 -28.46 0.05
C ASP A 108 -12.51 -28.13 0.77
N GLY A 109 -13.49 -27.61 0.02
CA GLY A 109 -14.80 -27.22 0.54
C GLY A 109 -14.82 -25.92 1.36
N ARG A 110 -13.68 -25.22 1.49
CA ARG A 110 -13.56 -23.96 2.21
C ARG A 110 -13.35 -22.80 1.24
N LEU A 111 -14.11 -21.72 1.41
CA LEU A 111 -13.90 -20.48 0.66
C LEU A 111 -12.72 -19.70 1.25
N LEU A 112 -11.61 -19.61 0.51
CA LEU A 112 -10.35 -19.04 0.94
C LEU A 112 -9.98 -17.80 0.13
N GLN A 113 -9.56 -16.74 0.82
CA GLN A 113 -9.10 -15.52 0.18
C GLN A 113 -7.67 -15.70 -0.36
N THR A 114 -7.47 -15.63 -1.67
CA THR A 114 -6.18 -15.92 -2.33
C THR A 114 -5.12 -14.85 -2.07
N ASN A 115 -5.55 -13.60 -1.88
CA ASN A 115 -4.66 -12.47 -1.61
C ASN A 115 -4.54 -12.14 -0.11
N LYS A 116 -4.73 -13.12 0.76
CA LYS A 116 -4.71 -12.94 2.22
C LYS A 116 -3.31 -12.55 2.70
N ARG A 117 -3.23 -11.48 3.49
CA ARG A 117 -1.98 -10.90 4.01
C ARG A 117 -1.77 -11.24 5.48
N ILE A 118 -0.52 -11.27 5.92
CA ILE A 118 -0.17 -11.47 7.34
C ILE A 118 -0.88 -10.45 8.25
N SER A 119 -1.04 -9.21 7.80
CA SER A 119 -1.71 -8.15 8.56
C SER A 119 -3.16 -8.49 8.90
N GLN A 120 -3.80 -9.33 8.07
CA GLN A 120 -5.19 -9.77 8.23
C GLN A 120 -5.33 -11.02 9.12
N LEU A 121 -4.22 -11.61 9.58
CA LEU A 121 -4.26 -12.68 10.59
C LEU A 121 -4.60 -12.13 11.98
N LYS A 122 -5.16 -12.99 12.83
CA LYS A 122 -5.34 -12.68 14.25
C LYS A 122 -3.99 -12.46 14.91
N GLU A 123 -3.92 -11.60 15.92
CA GLU A 123 -2.65 -11.28 16.58
C GLU A 123 -2.01 -12.51 17.24
N SER A 124 -2.83 -13.40 17.81
CA SER A 124 -2.37 -14.69 18.34
C SER A 124 -1.69 -15.57 17.27
N GLN A 125 -2.23 -15.59 16.04
CA GLN A 125 -1.64 -16.33 14.93
C GLN A 125 -0.31 -15.70 14.49
N LYS A 126 -0.21 -14.37 14.42
CA LYS A 126 1.05 -13.68 14.09
C LYS A 126 2.14 -13.95 15.13
N ASN A 127 1.75 -13.97 16.41
CA ASN A 127 2.66 -14.27 17.52
C ASN A 127 3.16 -15.72 17.47
N LEU A 128 2.27 -16.67 17.18
CA LEU A 128 2.65 -18.07 16.95
C LEU A 128 3.65 -18.21 15.80
N ILE A 129 3.35 -17.61 14.63
CA ILE A 129 4.24 -17.64 13.47
C ILE A 129 5.60 -17.00 13.79
N ALA A 130 5.61 -15.87 14.51
CA ALA A 130 6.85 -15.23 14.93
C ALA A 130 7.66 -16.10 15.91
N GLY A 131 6.99 -16.82 16.81
CA GLY A 131 7.59 -17.78 17.72
C GLY A 131 8.26 -18.93 16.98
N TRP A 132 7.58 -19.53 16.01
CA TRP A 132 8.17 -20.61 15.20
C TRP A 132 9.38 -20.15 14.39
N PHE A 133 9.35 -18.94 13.82
CA PHE A 133 10.55 -18.39 13.16
C PHE A 133 11.72 -18.24 14.13
N HIS A 134 11.45 -17.82 15.36
CA HIS A 134 12.49 -17.73 16.38
C HIS A 134 13.06 -19.11 16.72
N GLU A 135 12.20 -20.10 16.96
CA GLU A 135 12.59 -21.49 17.24
C GLU A 135 13.45 -22.08 16.12
N GLU A 136 13.00 -22.00 14.86
CA GLU A 136 13.73 -22.58 13.72
C GLU A 136 15.06 -21.86 13.45
N CYS A 137 15.09 -20.53 13.54
CA CYS A 137 16.36 -19.78 13.40
C CYS A 137 17.33 -20.08 14.54
N LEU A 138 16.83 -20.25 15.77
CA LEU A 138 17.65 -20.60 16.93
C LEU A 138 18.20 -22.02 16.81
N ALA A 139 17.37 -22.98 16.40
CA ALA A 139 17.81 -24.35 16.14
C ALA A 139 18.88 -24.40 15.05
N PHE A 140 18.68 -23.68 13.94
CA PHE A 140 19.67 -23.58 12.87
C PHE A 140 20.98 -22.94 13.37
N PHE A 141 20.86 -21.85 14.13
CA PHE A 141 22.02 -21.16 14.70
C PHE A 141 22.81 -22.09 15.64
N ASN A 142 22.13 -22.81 16.54
CA ASN A 142 22.79 -23.70 17.48
C ASN A 142 23.51 -24.87 16.78
N GLN A 143 22.98 -25.35 15.66
CA GLN A 143 23.61 -26.43 14.89
C GLN A 143 24.80 -25.97 14.05
N ARG A 144 24.75 -24.75 13.48
CA ARG A 144 25.70 -24.27 12.47
C ARG A 144 26.60 -23.14 12.99
N LEU A 145 26.35 -22.64 14.20
CA LEU A 145 26.94 -21.44 14.81
C LEU A 145 26.89 -20.20 13.92
N LYS A 146 25.90 -20.15 13.01
CA LYS A 146 25.70 -19.05 12.07
C LYS A 146 24.23 -18.76 11.85
N PHE A 147 23.92 -17.49 11.62
CA PHE A 147 22.56 -17.08 11.30
C PHE A 147 22.23 -17.42 9.83
N PRO A 148 21.02 -17.92 9.53
CA PRO A 148 20.61 -18.26 8.17
C PRO A 148 20.61 -17.02 7.27
N THR A 149 21.55 -16.97 6.33
CA THR A 149 21.82 -15.79 5.50
C THR A 149 21.65 -16.08 4.01
N SER A 150 22.03 -17.28 3.56
CA SER A 150 21.81 -17.72 2.17
C SER A 150 20.32 -17.93 1.89
N GLU A 151 19.93 -17.85 0.62
CA GLU A 151 18.53 -18.07 0.23
C GLU A 151 18.06 -19.49 0.54
N ASP A 152 18.88 -20.50 0.24
CA ASP A 152 18.55 -21.90 0.53
C ASP A 152 18.34 -22.15 2.03
N GLU A 153 19.16 -21.50 2.87
CA GLU A 153 19.05 -21.62 4.33
C GLU A 153 17.75 -20.98 4.85
N LYS A 154 17.32 -19.87 4.24
CA LYS A 154 16.03 -19.24 4.56
C LYS A 154 14.88 -20.10 4.10
N GLU A 155 14.96 -20.71 2.92
CA GLU A 155 13.90 -21.58 2.39
C GLU A 155 13.70 -22.82 3.27
N VAL A 156 14.78 -23.42 3.80
CA VAL A 156 14.67 -24.52 4.78
C VAL A 156 13.84 -24.11 6.00
N ILE A 157 14.10 -22.92 6.55
CA ILE A 157 13.36 -22.39 7.71
C ILE A 157 11.93 -22.04 7.35
N LEU A 158 11.72 -21.43 6.18
CA LEU A 158 10.40 -21.08 5.69
C LEU A 158 9.53 -22.33 5.50
N ALA A 159 10.07 -23.38 4.90
CA ALA A 159 9.39 -24.66 4.73
C ALA A 159 8.97 -25.25 6.09
N ALA A 160 9.90 -25.33 7.05
CA ALA A 160 9.60 -25.87 8.38
C ALA A 160 8.50 -25.07 9.12
N VAL A 161 8.55 -23.74 9.06
CA VAL A 161 7.51 -22.89 9.65
C VAL A 161 6.19 -23.01 8.90
N TYR A 162 6.21 -23.16 7.59
CA TYR A 162 5.01 -23.27 6.77
C TYR A 162 4.25 -24.58 7.04
N GLU A 163 4.95 -25.69 7.24
CA GLU A 163 4.34 -26.95 7.70
C GLU A 163 3.60 -26.76 9.04
N LYS A 164 4.20 -26.06 10.00
CA LYS A 164 3.54 -25.72 11.28
C LYS A 164 2.29 -24.86 11.08
N ILE A 165 2.31 -23.93 10.13
CA ILE A 165 1.16 -23.07 9.77
C ILE A 165 0.01 -23.92 9.20
N GLN A 166 0.32 -24.83 8.26
CA GLN A 166 -0.66 -25.72 7.65
C GLN A 166 -1.24 -26.70 8.67
N GLY A 167 -0.40 -27.26 9.55
CA GLY A 167 -0.84 -28.13 10.65
C GLY A 167 -1.78 -27.45 11.66
N ARG A 168 -1.76 -26.13 11.76
CA ARG A 168 -2.74 -25.34 12.55
C ARG A 168 -3.95 -24.87 11.75
N ASN A 169 -4.09 -25.32 10.50
CA ASN A 169 -5.16 -24.94 9.57
C ASN A 169 -5.29 -23.41 9.38
N ILE A 170 -4.14 -22.72 9.38
CA ILE A 170 -4.04 -21.28 9.17
C ILE A 170 -3.82 -21.04 7.67
N TRP A 171 -4.89 -20.67 6.94
CA TRP A 171 -4.74 -20.28 5.54
C TRP A 171 -3.98 -18.96 5.42
N ILE A 172 -2.86 -19.00 4.69
CA ILE A 172 -2.09 -17.84 4.23
C ILE A 172 -1.16 -18.25 3.07
N PRO A 173 -1.02 -17.44 2.00
CA PRO A 173 -0.08 -17.74 0.92
C PRO A 173 1.37 -17.76 1.39
N PHE A 174 2.16 -18.73 0.90
CA PHE A 174 3.59 -18.89 1.20
C PHE A 174 4.41 -17.60 1.01
N ILE A 175 4.15 -16.87 -0.10
CA ILE A 175 4.85 -15.62 -0.43
C ILE A 175 4.71 -14.57 0.69
N GLU A 176 3.56 -14.51 1.36
CA GLU A 176 3.34 -13.56 2.45
C GLU A 176 4.09 -13.96 3.72
N VAL A 177 4.24 -15.27 3.96
CA VAL A 177 5.08 -15.82 5.05
C VAL A 177 6.55 -15.49 4.80
N ARG A 178 7.05 -15.69 3.58
CA ARG A 178 8.41 -15.32 3.15
C ARG A 178 8.67 -13.82 3.34
N LYS A 179 7.79 -12.95 2.84
CA LYS A 179 7.89 -11.49 3.03
C LYS A 179 7.95 -11.10 4.50
N TYR A 180 7.12 -11.72 5.34
CA TYR A 180 7.08 -11.44 6.77
C TYR A 180 8.36 -11.82 7.49
N PHE A 181 8.92 -12.99 7.15
CA PHE A 181 10.20 -13.44 7.67
C PHE A 181 11.33 -12.47 7.31
N LEU A 182 11.49 -12.14 6.02
CA LEU A 182 12.54 -11.24 5.54
C LEU A 182 12.49 -9.87 6.23
N LYS A 183 11.28 -9.31 6.43
CA LYS A 183 11.09 -8.05 7.15
C LYS A 183 11.51 -8.12 8.62
N LYS A 184 11.41 -9.29 9.26
CA LYS A 184 11.76 -9.50 10.67
C LYS A 184 13.18 -10.06 10.88
N GLN A 185 13.81 -10.56 9.83
CA GLN A 185 15.10 -11.25 9.87
C GLN A 185 16.19 -10.44 10.59
N LEU A 186 16.32 -9.14 10.30
CA LEU A 186 17.30 -8.26 10.97
C LEU A 186 17.08 -8.18 12.48
N ARG A 187 15.82 -8.02 12.92
CA ARG A 187 15.50 -7.98 14.36
C ARG A 187 15.74 -9.32 15.04
N LEU A 188 15.47 -10.42 14.32
CA LEU A 188 15.67 -11.77 14.81
C LEU A 188 17.17 -12.07 14.98
N LYS A 189 17.97 -11.74 13.96
CA LYS A 189 19.43 -11.83 13.99
C LYS A 189 20.00 -11.10 15.20
N ASN A 190 19.62 -9.84 15.40
CA ASN A 190 20.12 -9.05 16.53
C ASN A 190 19.71 -9.65 17.90
N ARG A 191 18.50 -10.21 18.02
CA ARG A 191 18.05 -10.87 19.26
C ARG A 191 18.83 -12.15 19.57
N ILE A 192 19.07 -12.99 18.56
CA ILE A 192 19.81 -14.25 18.70
C ILE A 192 21.27 -13.95 19.01
N SER A 193 21.92 -13.06 18.25
CA SER A 193 23.31 -12.66 18.51
C SER A 193 23.49 -12.05 19.91
N LYS A 194 22.54 -11.24 20.39
CA LYS A 194 22.60 -10.67 21.74
C LYS A 194 22.45 -11.72 22.84
N SER A 195 21.55 -12.69 22.67
CA SER A 195 21.29 -13.73 23.67
C SER A 195 22.46 -14.72 23.80
N CYS A 196 23.13 -15.07 22.70
CA CYS A 196 24.30 -15.94 22.75
C CYS A 196 25.59 -15.22 23.20
N ASN A 197 25.74 -13.91 22.94
CA ASN A 197 26.91 -13.17 23.43
C ASN A 197 26.94 -13.05 24.96
N SER A 198 25.78 -13.05 25.64
CA SER A 198 25.73 -13.10 27.12
C SER A 198 26.08 -14.48 27.70
N GLU A 199 25.78 -15.57 26.99
CA GLU A 199 26.12 -16.94 27.42
C GLU A 199 27.62 -17.25 27.27
N ILE A 200 28.32 -16.56 26.36
CA ILE A 200 29.79 -16.68 26.20
C ILE A 200 30.53 -15.96 27.33
N THR A 201 29.97 -14.89 27.91
CA THR A 201 30.60 -14.13 29.00
C THR A 201 30.39 -14.71 30.40
N GLU A 202 29.47 -15.66 30.57
CA GLU A 202 29.22 -16.35 31.86
C GLU A 202 29.96 -17.68 32.01
N ASN A 203 30.69 -18.11 30.97
CA ASN A 203 31.47 -19.37 30.95
C ASN A 203 32.99 -19.15 30.83
N ILE A 204 33.49 -17.96 31.16
CA ILE A 204 34.93 -17.63 31.31
C ILE A 204 35.15 -17.17 32.76
#